data_AF-A0A1N6YSL0-F1
#
_entry.id   AF-A0A1N6YSL0-F1
#
_cell.length_a   1.000
_cell.length_b   1.000
_cell.length_c   1.000
_cell.angle_alpha   90.00
_cell.angle_beta   90.00
_cell.angle_gamma   90.00
#
_symmetry.space_group_name_H-M   'P 1'
#
loop_
_entity.id
_entity.type
_entity.pdbx_description
1 polymer ?
#
loop_
_entity_poly.entity_id
_entity_poly.type
_entity_poly.pdbx_seq_one_letter_code
_entity_poly.pdbx_strand_id
1 'polypeptide(L)' 'MTATYECEQCGNRVSALKHPGECPDCGGEMRNVSVSRE' A
#
# COMPACT_ATOMS: atom_id res chain seq x y z
N MET A 1 14.47 -0.40 4.42
CA MET A 1 13.20 -0.67 5.13
C MET A 1 12.07 -0.35 4.17
N THR A 2 11.45 -1.35 3.56
CA THR A 2 10.28 -1.18 2.68
C THR A 2 9.01 -1.24 3.51
N ALA A 3 8.05 -0.38 3.20
CA ALA A 3 6.70 -0.43 3.73
C ALA A 3 5.80 -1.22 2.77
N THR A 4 4.86 -1.98 3.32
CA THR A 4 3.79 -2.67 2.61
C THR A 4 2.56 -1.79 2.59
N TYR A 5 2.03 -1.58 1.40
CA TYR A 5 0.82 -0.83 1.13
C TYR A 5 -0.22 -1.77 0.54
N GLU A 6 -1.45 -1.66 1.01
CA GLU A 6 -2.60 -2.42 0.53
C GLU A 6 -3.61 -1.46 -0.08
N CYS A 7 -4.12 -1.79 -1.25
CA CYS A 7 -5.20 -1.04 -1.88
C CYS A 7 -6.52 -1.35 -1.21
N GLU A 8 -7.25 -0.32 -0.77
CA GLU A 8 -8.56 -0.51 -0.14
C GLU A 8 -9.66 -0.87 -1.15
N GLN A 9 -9.44 -0.66 -2.45
CA GLN A 9 -10.41 -0.99 -3.49
C GLN A 9 -10.29 -2.41 -4.04
N CYS A 10 -9.08 -2.85 -4.39
CA CYS A 10 -8.85 -4.16 -5.01
C CYS A 10 -8.14 -5.17 -4.10
N GLY A 11 -7.65 -4.74 -2.93
CA GLY A 11 -6.88 -5.59 -2.02
C GLY A 11 -5.44 -5.88 -2.49
N ASN A 12 -4.96 -5.21 -3.54
CA ASN A 12 -3.61 -5.42 -4.05
C ASN A 12 -2.55 -4.92 -3.05
N ARG A 13 -1.50 -5.70 -2.84
CA ARG A 13 -0.42 -5.39 -1.89
C ARG A 13 0.88 -5.10 -2.63
N VAL A 14 1.47 -3.95 -2.37
CA VAL A 14 2.77 -3.57 -2.93
C VAL A 14 3.75 -3.21 -1.83
N SER A 15 5.00 -3.59 -2.00
CA SER A 15 6.09 -3.24 -1.09
C SER A 15 6.93 -2.12 -1.70
N ALA A 16 6.93 -0.95 -1.09
CA ALA A 16 7.62 0.24 -1.60
C ALA A 16 8.42 0.93 -0.48
N LEU A 17 9.54 1.57 -0.85
CA LEU A 17 10.35 2.37 0.09
C LEU A 17 9.70 3.71 0.44
N LYS A 18 8.81 4.21 -0.43
CA LYS A 18 8.05 5.45 -0.26
C LYS A 18 6.57 5.20 -0.59
N HIS A 19 5.70 6.07 -0.08
CA HIS A 19 4.27 6.02 -0.31
C HIS A 19 3.97 6.04 -1.83
N PRO A 20 3.34 4.99 -2.40
CA PRO A 20 3.08 4.91 -3.84
C PRO A 20 1.95 5.85 -4.29
N GLY A 21 1.15 6.39 -3.35
CA GLY A 21 0.01 7.25 -3.66
C GLY A 21 -1.20 6.43 -4.08
N GLU A 22 -1.13 5.86 -5.28
CA GLU A 22 -2.24 5.18 -5.94
C GLU A 22 -1.85 3.75 -6.33
N CYS A 23 -2.85 2.87 -6.45
CA CYS A 23 -2.64 1.49 -6.82
C CYS A 23 -2.35 1.39 -8.33
N PRO A 24 -1.26 0.74 -8.76
CA PRO A 24 -0.93 0.61 -10.18
C PRO A 24 -1.91 -0.30 -10.96
N ASP A 25 -2.74 -1.06 -10.26
CA ASP A 25 -3.66 -2.03 -10.85
C ASP A 25 -5.06 -1.45 -11.11
N CYS A 26 -5.59 -0.69 -10.16
CA CYS A 26 -6.95 -0.16 -10.21
C CYS A 26 -7.04 1.37 -10.07
N GLY A 27 -5.93 2.06 -9.79
CA GLY A 27 -5.90 3.50 -9.48
C GLY A 27 -6.46 3.87 -8.10
N GLY A 28 -6.76 2.88 -7.25
CA GLY A 28 -7.35 3.13 -5.93
C GLY A 28 -6.36 3.61 -4.87
N GLU A 29 -6.88 4.16 -3.78
CA GLU A 29 -6.05 4.63 -2.67
C GLU A 29 -5.29 3.49 -1.99
N MET A 30 -4.00 3.71 -1.74
CA MET A 30 -3.09 2.74 -1.15
C MET A 30 -2.85 3.08 0.31
N ARG A 31 -3.23 2.19 1.24
CA ARG A 31 -3.01 2.37 2.67
C ARG A 31 -1.79 1.60 3.15
N ASN A 32 -0.94 2.24 3.95
CA ASN A 32 0.19 1.56 4.58
C ASN A 32 -0.29 0.56 5.64
N VAL A 33 -0.02 -0.72 5.43
CA VAL A 33 -0.35 -1.82 6.35
C VAL A 33 0.87 -2.42 7.05
N SER A 34 2.07 -1.97 6.71
CA SER A 34 3.31 -2.42 7.37
C SER A 34 3.58 -1.81 8.74
N VAL A 35 2.77 -0.84 9.16
CA VAL A 35 2.82 -0.29 10.52
C VAL A 35 1.89 -1.10 11.45
N SER A 36 2.29 -2.32 11.79
CA SER A 36 1.67 -3.03 12.92
C SER A 36 2.00 -2.26 14.20
N ARG A 37 1.01 -1.56 14.75
CA ARG A 37 1.14 -0.85 16.03
C ARG A 37 1.18 -1.88 17.15
N GLU A 38 2.32 -1.97 17.83
CA GLU A 38 2.52 -2.73 19.09
C GLU A 38 1.54 -2.29 20.18
#